data_AF-A0A199UKZ0-F1
#
_entry.id   AF-A0A199UKZ0-F1
#
_cell.length_a   1.000
_cell.length_b   1.000
_cell.length_c   1.000
_cell.angle_alpha   90.00
_cell.angle_beta   90.00
_cell.angle_gamma   90.00
#
_symmetry.space_group_name_H-M   'P 1'
#
loop_
_entity.id
_entity.type
_entity.pdbx_description
1 polymer ?
#
loop_
_entity_poly.entity_id
_entity_poly.type
_entity_poly.pdbx_seq_one_letter_code
_entity_poly.pdbx_strand_id
1 'polypeptide(L)'
;LTPQISVQIKVHAFLLWASFGFLIPVGVLIIRMSNNTKSAKSLKILFFSHVIVQIISVLLASAGAILSIKNFANSFENTHQRMGLALYGSIWLQSVFGFFRPNRELKLRRVWYFVHWLLGTGISILGIANTYIGLQTYHERTTRSVKLWTTSIKSALRCG
;
A
#
# COMPACT_ATOMS: atom_id res chain seq x y z
N LEU A 1 3.20 2.14 -27.78
CA LEU A 1 2.09 1.70 -26.89
C LEU A 1 0.77 1.89 -27.63
N THR A 2 -0.12 0.90 -27.62
CA THR A 2 -1.48 1.10 -28.11
C THR A 2 -2.28 2.01 -27.16
N PRO A 3 -3.34 2.70 -27.64
CA PRO A 3 -4.18 3.54 -26.78
C PRO A 3 -4.77 2.79 -25.58
N GLN A 4 -5.19 1.53 -25.79
CA GLN A 4 -5.74 0.66 -24.75
C GLN A 4 -4.72 0.37 -23.64
N ILE A 5 -3.49 -0.04 -23.99
CA ILE A 5 -2.43 -0.31 -23.02
C ILE A 5 -2.07 0.96 -22.23
N SER A 6 -2.07 2.12 -22.90
CA SER A 6 -1.83 3.42 -22.24
C SER A 6 -2.88 3.74 -21.17
N VAL A 7 -4.16 3.50 -21.46
CA VAL A 7 -5.25 3.67 -20.48
C VAL A 7 -5.09 2.70 -19.31
N GLN A 8 -4.83 1.42 -19.59
CA GLN A 8 -4.65 0.41 -18.55
C GLN A 8 -3.47 0.76 -17.63
N ILE A 9 -2.35 1.25 -18.16
CA ILE A 9 -1.20 1.68 -17.34
C ILE A 9 -1.58 2.83 -16.41
N LYS A 10 -2.35 3.81 -16.90
CA LYS A 10 -2.84 4.92 -16.06
C LYS A 10 -3.76 4.43 -14.95
N VAL A 11 -4.68 3.52 -15.26
CA VAL A 11 -5.59 2.93 -14.26
C VAL A 11 -4.80 2.15 -13.22
N HIS A 12 -3.84 1.32 -13.64
CA HIS A 12 -2.94 0.61 -12.74
C HIS A 12 -2.18 1.56 -11.81
N ALA A 13 -1.55 2.59 -12.38
CA ALA A 13 -0.80 3.58 -11.62
C ALA A 13 -1.68 4.30 -10.60
N PHE A 14 -2.89 4.69 -10.99
CA PHE A 14 -3.84 5.34 -10.09
C PHE A 14 -4.30 4.42 -8.94
N LEU A 15 -4.68 3.18 -9.24
CA LEU A 15 -5.13 2.21 -8.24
C LEU A 15 -4.03 1.92 -7.20
N LEU A 16 -2.79 1.70 -7.65
CA LEU A 16 -1.68 1.40 -6.74
C LEU A 16 -1.20 2.63 -5.97
N TRP A 17 -1.21 3.82 -6.59
CA TRP A 17 -0.95 5.06 -5.87
C TRP A 17 -2.00 5.31 -4.77
N ALA A 18 -3.29 5.16 -5.10
CA ALA A 18 -4.36 5.33 -4.12
C ALA A 18 -4.22 4.33 -2.95
N SER A 19 -3.82 3.09 -3.23
CA SER A 19 -3.57 2.07 -2.21
C SER A 19 -2.25 2.29 -1.45
N PHE A 20 -1.11 1.95 -2.07
CA PHE A 20 0.20 1.94 -1.42
C PHE A 20 0.76 3.34 -1.15
N GLY A 21 0.46 4.30 -2.03
CA GLY A 21 0.95 5.67 -1.90
C GLY A 21 0.15 6.51 -0.91
N PHE A 22 -1.08 6.12 -0.57
CA PHE A 22 -1.98 6.96 0.23
C PHE A 22 -2.75 6.21 1.31
N LEU A 23 -3.68 5.31 0.96
CA LEU A 23 -4.59 4.71 1.94
C LEU A 23 -3.88 3.81 2.96
N ILE A 24 -2.87 3.01 2.55
CA ILE A 24 -2.10 2.19 3.49
C ILE A 24 -1.35 3.06 4.52
N PRO A 25 -0.57 4.09 4.11
CA PRO A 25 0.00 5.06 5.05
C PRO A 25 -1.03 5.68 5.99
N VAL A 26 -2.17 6.14 5.47
CA VAL A 26 -3.25 6.74 6.26
C VAL A 26 -3.80 5.74 7.28
N GLY A 27 -4.06 4.49 6.88
CA GLY A 27 -4.50 3.43 7.78
C GLY A 27 -3.51 3.18 8.92
N VAL A 28 -2.21 3.18 8.63
CA VAL A 28 -1.14 3.05 9.65
C VAL A 28 -1.13 4.25 10.60
N LEU A 29 -1.30 5.48 10.09
CA LEU A 29 -1.37 6.67 10.94
C LEU A 29 -2.60 6.66 11.86
N ILE A 30 -3.78 6.30 11.34
CA ILE A 30 -5.02 6.19 12.11
C ILE A 30 -4.84 5.28 13.32
N ILE A 31 -4.29 4.07 13.14
CA ILE A 31 -4.11 3.16 14.27
C ILE A 31 -3.02 3.63 15.24
N ARG A 32 -2.01 4.37 14.78
CA ARG A 32 -0.97 4.95 15.66
C ARG A 32 -1.53 6.04 16.58
N MET A 33 -2.56 6.79 16.15
CA MET A 33 -3.25 7.75 17.01
C MET A 33 -3.88 7.10 18.26
N SER A 34 -4.08 5.78 18.24
CA SER A 34 -4.59 5.04 19.41
C SER A 34 -3.65 5.12 20.62
N ASN A 35 -2.35 5.38 20.40
CA ASN A 35 -1.37 5.57 21.48
C ASN A 35 -1.64 6.85 22.30
N ASN A 36 -2.36 7.82 21.73
CA ASN A 36 -2.60 9.13 22.36
C ASN A 36 -3.95 9.21 23.07
N THR A 37 -4.72 8.12 23.13
CA THR A 37 -6.05 8.12 23.75
C THR A 37 -6.21 6.97 24.74
N LYS A 38 -6.83 7.27 25.90
CA LYS A 38 -7.19 6.28 26.92
C LYS A 38 -8.66 5.84 26.83
N SER A 39 -9.45 6.48 25.95
CA SER A 39 -10.88 6.19 25.80
C SER A 39 -11.10 4.88 25.05
N ALA A 40 -11.75 3.91 25.71
CA ALA A 40 -12.11 2.63 25.09
C ALA A 40 -12.97 2.79 23.83
N LYS A 41 -13.86 3.80 23.80
CA LYS A 41 -14.68 4.13 22.62
C LYS A 41 -13.80 4.61 21.48
N SER A 42 -12.90 5.56 21.73
CA SER A 42 -11.99 6.09 20.71
C SER A 42 -11.05 5.01 20.18
N LEU A 43 -10.54 4.12 21.04
CA LEU A 43 -9.72 2.97 20.62
C LEU A 43 -10.47 2.03 19.67
N LYS A 44 -11.76 1.74 19.95
CA LYS A 44 -12.59 0.93 19.06
C LYS A 44 -12.80 1.63 17.71
N ILE A 45 -13.13 2.92 17.72
CA ILE A 45 -13.32 3.71 16.49
C ILE A 45 -12.05 3.68 15.63
N LEU A 46 -10.89 4.03 16.19
CA LEU A 46 -9.62 4.04 15.45
C LEU A 46 -9.26 2.65 14.90
N PHE A 47 -9.54 1.58 15.66
CA PHE A 47 -9.34 0.22 15.20
C PHE A 47 -10.23 -0.14 14.00
N PHE A 48 -11.54 0.16 14.05
CA PHE A 48 -12.43 -0.11 12.93
C PHE A 48 -12.13 0.77 11.71
N SER A 49 -11.83 2.05 11.92
CA SER A 49 -11.37 2.94 10.86
C SER A 49 -10.12 2.41 10.18
N HIS A 50 -9.13 1.94 10.93
CA HIS A 50 -7.95 1.28 10.39
C HIS A 50 -8.33 0.06 9.53
N VAL A 51 -9.15 -0.86 10.05
CA VAL A 51 -9.55 -2.08 9.32
C VAL A 51 -10.27 -1.73 8.02
N ILE A 52 -11.22 -0.81 8.03
CA ILE A 52 -11.99 -0.40 6.84
C ILE A 52 -11.06 0.19 5.78
N VAL A 53 -10.18 1.13 6.17
CA VAL A 53 -9.21 1.74 5.25
C VAL A 53 -8.27 0.67 4.65
N GLN A 54 -7.82 -0.29 5.46
CA GLN A 54 -6.96 -1.36 4.97
C GLN A 54 -7.67 -2.34 4.03
N ILE A 55 -8.94 -2.66 4.28
CA ILE A 55 -9.74 -3.50 3.35
C ILE A 55 -9.85 -2.80 1.99
N ILE A 56 -10.21 -1.52 1.96
CA ILE A 56 -10.30 -0.75 0.71
C ILE A 56 -8.94 -0.73 -0.01
N SER A 57 -7.85 -0.51 0.74
CA SER A 57 -6.49 -0.51 0.21
C SER A 57 -6.12 -1.84 -0.45
N VAL A 58 -6.43 -2.97 0.19
CA VAL A 58 -6.15 -4.32 -0.32
C VAL A 58 -6.94 -4.61 -1.59
N LEU A 59 -8.21 -4.19 -1.64
CA LEU A 59 -9.05 -4.37 -2.84
C LEU A 59 -8.50 -3.57 -4.03
N LEU A 60 -8.13 -2.31 -3.82
CA LEU A 60 -7.52 -1.47 -4.86
C LEU A 60 -6.17 -2.04 -5.33
N ALA A 61 -5.32 -2.47 -4.39
CA ALA A 61 -4.04 -3.11 -4.71
C ALA A 61 -4.25 -4.40 -5.53
N SER A 62 -5.24 -5.20 -5.17
CA SER A 62 -5.57 -6.44 -5.88
C SER A 62 -6.08 -6.18 -7.29
N ALA A 63 -6.95 -5.19 -7.48
CA ALA A 63 -7.40 -4.77 -8.81
C ALA A 63 -6.22 -4.28 -9.67
N GLY A 64 -5.34 -3.45 -9.11
CA GLY A 64 -4.13 -2.97 -9.79
C GLY A 64 -3.16 -4.11 -10.14
N ALA A 65 -3.00 -5.09 -9.25
CA ALA A 65 -2.19 -6.28 -9.45
C ALA A 65 -2.74 -7.15 -10.59
N ILE A 66 -4.04 -7.48 -10.57
CA ILE A 66 -4.70 -8.25 -11.62
C ILE A 66 -4.55 -7.55 -12.99
N LEU A 67 -4.76 -6.23 -13.03
CA LEU A 67 -4.58 -5.45 -14.24
C LEU A 67 -3.15 -5.56 -14.79
N SER A 68 -2.14 -5.49 -13.91
CA SER A 68 -0.73 -5.60 -14.30
C SER A 68 -0.34 -6.99 -14.80
N ILE A 69 -0.78 -8.03 -14.09
CA ILE A 69 -0.46 -9.42 -14.42
C ILE A 69 -1.11 -9.82 -15.74
N LYS A 70 -2.36 -9.40 -15.97
CA LYS A 70 -3.08 -9.77 -17.21
C LYS A 70 -2.61 -9.01 -18.46
N ASN A 71 -2.16 -7.75 -18.32
CA ASN A 71 -1.98 -6.87 -19.48
C ASN A 71 -0.54 -6.40 -19.70
N PHE A 72 0.34 -6.47 -18.70
CA PHE A 72 1.71 -5.92 -18.80
C PHE A 72 2.81 -6.92 -18.44
N ALA A 73 2.49 -8.03 -17.79
CA ALA A 73 3.49 -8.98 -17.32
C ALA A 73 4.01 -9.84 -18.47
N ASN A 74 5.22 -9.52 -18.95
CA ASN A 74 5.93 -10.36 -19.92
C ASN A 74 7.26 -10.93 -19.42
N SER A 75 7.76 -10.59 -18.22
CA SER A 75 8.94 -11.29 -17.64
C SER A 75 9.36 -10.89 -16.21
N PHE A 76 8.75 -9.89 -15.56
CA PHE A 76 9.20 -9.36 -14.25
C PHE A 76 10.69 -8.98 -14.20
N GLU A 77 11.26 -8.51 -15.31
CA GLU A 77 12.69 -8.23 -15.43
C GLU A 77 13.15 -6.98 -14.70
N ASN A 78 12.26 -5.99 -14.52
CA ASN A 78 12.63 -4.73 -13.86
C ASN A 78 12.35 -4.73 -12.36
N THR A 79 13.10 -3.89 -11.64
CA THR A 79 13.02 -3.74 -10.18
C THR A 79 11.61 -3.41 -9.70
N HIS A 80 10.87 -2.53 -10.40
CA HIS A 80 9.49 -2.17 -10.06
C HIS A 80 8.53 -3.37 -10.09
N GLN A 81 8.65 -4.23 -11.10
CA GLN A 81 7.82 -5.42 -11.26
C GLN A 81 8.14 -6.47 -10.18
N ARG A 82 9.42 -6.71 -9.88
CA ARG A 82 9.82 -7.66 -8.83
C ARG A 82 9.38 -7.21 -7.45
N MET A 83 9.59 -5.92 -7.13
CA MET A 83 9.11 -5.33 -5.88
C MET A 83 7.59 -5.32 -5.80
N GLY A 84 6.90 -5.00 -6.91
CA GLY A 84 5.44 -5.02 -7.00
C GLY A 84 4.87 -6.40 -6.69
N LEU A 85 5.43 -7.46 -7.27
CA LEU A 85 5.01 -8.83 -6.99
C LEU A 85 5.19 -9.21 -5.51
N ALA A 86 6.34 -8.85 -4.91
CA ALA A 86 6.59 -9.07 -3.50
C ALA A 86 5.58 -8.31 -2.61
N LEU A 87 5.25 -7.07 -2.97
CA LEU A 87 4.26 -6.25 -2.26
C LEU A 87 2.85 -6.83 -2.35
N TYR A 88 2.46 -7.40 -3.49
CA TYR A 88 1.16 -8.07 -3.65
C TYR A 88 1.02 -9.27 -2.71
N GLY A 89 2.05 -10.11 -2.61
CA GLY A 89 2.05 -11.21 -1.64
C GLY A 89 2.04 -10.70 -0.19
N SER A 90 2.88 -9.70 0.09
CA SER A 90 3.07 -9.16 1.44
C SER A 90 1.80 -8.50 2.00
N ILE A 91 1.04 -7.76 1.19
CA ILE A 91 -0.17 -7.10 1.66
C ILE A 91 -1.26 -8.12 2.03
N TRP A 92 -1.43 -9.19 1.25
CA TRP A 92 -2.36 -10.28 1.59
C TRP A 92 -1.91 -11.05 2.82
N LEU A 93 -0.61 -11.37 2.93
CA LEU A 93 -0.04 -11.99 4.12
C LEU A 93 -0.31 -11.15 5.38
N GLN A 94 -0.06 -9.83 5.30
CA GLN A 94 -0.29 -8.89 6.38
C GLN A 94 -1.77 -8.81 6.77
N SER A 95 -2.70 -8.81 5.80
CA SER A 95 -4.14 -8.80 6.04
C SER A 95 -4.61 -10.09 6.73
N VAL A 96 -4.21 -11.25 6.21
CA VAL A 96 -4.53 -12.56 6.79
C VAL A 96 -3.96 -12.68 8.21
N PHE A 97 -2.69 -12.31 8.40
CA PHE A 97 -2.06 -12.26 9.72
C PHE A 97 -2.79 -11.31 10.67
N GLY A 98 -3.33 -10.20 10.13
CA GLY A 98 -4.20 -9.26 10.81
C GLY A 98 -5.46 -9.90 11.41
N PHE A 99 -6.07 -10.85 10.71
CA PHE A 99 -7.27 -11.57 11.16
C PHE A 99 -6.97 -12.56 12.29
N PHE A 100 -5.79 -13.18 12.30
CA PHE A 100 -5.35 -14.11 13.35
C PHE A 100 -4.88 -13.41 14.64
N ARG A 101 -5.50 -12.27 14.93
CA ARG A 101 -5.21 -11.41 16.06
C ARG A 101 -5.42 -12.17 17.40
N PRO A 102 -4.37 -12.44 18.21
CA PRO A 102 -4.52 -13.19 19.47
C PRO A 102 -5.25 -12.40 20.57
N ASN A 103 -5.83 -13.13 21.52
CA ASN A 103 -6.44 -12.58 22.74
C ASN A 103 -5.43 -11.75 23.56
N ARG A 104 -5.92 -10.73 24.27
CA ARG A 104 -5.07 -9.74 24.94
C ARG A 104 -4.19 -10.32 26.06
N GLU A 105 -4.59 -11.43 26.66
CA GLU A 105 -3.93 -12.05 27.82
C GLU A 105 -2.75 -12.95 27.44
N LEU A 106 -2.65 -13.34 26.18
CA LEU A 106 -1.60 -14.24 25.71
C LEU A 106 -0.29 -13.49 25.46
N LYS A 107 0.86 -14.03 25.88
CA LYS A 107 2.19 -13.49 25.53
C LYS A 107 2.37 -13.35 24.01
N LEU A 108 1.76 -14.26 23.25
CA LEU A 108 1.71 -14.25 21.78
C LEU A 108 1.14 -12.93 21.21
N ARG A 109 0.25 -12.25 21.94
CA ARG A 109 -0.29 -10.92 21.57
C ARG A 109 0.80 -9.90 21.29
N ARG A 110 1.83 -9.87 22.13
CA ARG A 110 2.93 -8.91 22.05
C ARG A 110 3.80 -9.18 20.84
N VAL A 111 4.13 -10.45 20.60
CA VAL A 111 4.90 -10.89 19.42
C VAL A 111 4.12 -10.59 18.15
N TRP A 112 2.84 -10.99 18.09
CA TRP A 112 1.96 -10.68 16.96
C TRP A 112 1.90 -9.18 16.69
N TYR A 113 1.74 -8.35 17.73
CA TYR A 113 1.68 -6.90 17.56
C TYR A 113 2.99 -6.35 16.97
N PHE A 114 4.14 -6.78 17.50
CA PHE A 114 5.44 -6.34 17.00
C PHE A 114 5.64 -6.73 15.53
N VAL A 115 5.38 -7.99 15.18
CA VAL A 115 5.51 -8.50 13.81
C VAL A 115 4.53 -7.79 12.87
N HIS A 116 3.25 -7.69 13.24
CA HIS A 116 2.23 -7.03 12.43
C HIS A 116 2.55 -5.54 12.24
N TRP A 117 3.02 -4.86 13.28
CA TRP A 117 3.43 -3.46 13.19
C TRP A 117 4.64 -3.26 12.28
N LEU A 118 5.67 -4.12 12.42
CA LEU A 118 6.88 -4.06 11.62
C LEU A 118 6.60 -4.32 10.14
N LEU A 119 5.89 -5.41 9.84
CA LEU A 119 5.48 -5.77 8.48
C LEU A 119 4.61 -4.68 7.86
N GLY A 120 3.60 -4.18 8.58
CA GLY A 120 2.71 -3.14 8.08
C GLY A 120 3.44 -1.83 7.77
N THR A 121 4.39 -1.44 8.62
CA THR A 121 5.23 -0.26 8.38
C THR A 121 6.17 -0.47 7.19
N GLY A 122 6.80 -1.65 7.08
CA GLY A 122 7.67 -2.01 5.96
C GLY A 122 6.92 -2.00 4.62
N ILE A 123 5.74 -2.62 4.57
CA ILE A 123 4.86 -2.63 3.37
C ILE A 123 4.49 -1.20 2.96
N SER A 124 4.19 -0.33 3.91
CA SER A 124 3.88 1.08 3.64
C SER A 124 5.06 1.82 2.99
N ILE A 125 6.26 1.72 3.58
CA ILE A 125 7.47 2.37 3.06
C ILE A 125 7.84 1.83 1.68
N LEU A 126 7.90 0.51 1.53
CA LEU A 126 8.22 -0.15 0.26
C LEU A 126 7.17 0.12 -0.82
N GLY A 127 5.90 0.23 -0.44
CA GLY A 127 4.79 0.59 -1.33
C GLY A 127 4.94 1.99 -1.94
N ILE A 128 5.28 2.98 -1.11
CA ILE A 128 5.57 4.34 -1.57
C ILE A 128 6.81 4.34 -2.48
N ALA A 129 7.90 3.68 -2.06
CA ALA A 129 9.11 3.58 -2.86
C ALA A 129 8.84 2.94 -4.23
N ASN A 130 8.07 1.85 -4.27
CA ASN A 130 7.73 1.17 -5.51
C ASN A 130 6.85 2.03 -6.43
N THR A 131 5.99 2.89 -5.87
CA THR A 131 5.20 3.86 -6.64
C THR A 131 6.09 4.90 -7.30
N TYR A 132 7.13 5.38 -6.60
CA TYR A 132 8.12 6.30 -7.18
C TYR A 132 8.94 5.64 -8.29
N ILE A 133 9.44 4.42 -8.08
CA ILE A 133 10.19 3.66 -9.10
C ILE A 133 9.32 3.40 -10.33
N GLY A 134 8.04 3.06 -10.14
CA GLY A 134 7.09 2.86 -11.25
C GLY A 134 6.86 4.13 -12.07
N LEU A 135 6.76 5.28 -11.40
CA LEU A 135 6.60 6.57 -12.05
C LEU A 135 7.86 6.99 -12.83
N GLN A 136 9.04 6.74 -12.28
CA GLN A 136 10.31 6.95 -12.97
C GLN A 136 10.43 6.04 -14.21
N THR A 137 10.11 4.76 -14.07
CA THR A 137 10.10 3.78 -15.17
C THR A 137 9.13 4.21 -16.28
N TYR A 138 7.96 4.75 -15.91
CA TYR A 138 6.99 5.28 -16.87
C TYR A 138 7.52 6.53 -17.60
N HIS A 139 8.20 7.43 -16.89
CA HIS A 139 8.82 8.62 -17.48
C HIS A 139 9.90 8.24 -18.51
N GLU A 140 10.82 7.35 -18.14
CA GLU A 140 11.92 6.88 -19.01
C GLU A 140 11.39 6.22 -20.29
N ARG A 141 10.30 5.44 -20.19
CA ARG A 141 9.71 4.73 -21.34
C ARG A 141 8.82 5.57 -22.25
N THR A 142 8.23 6.65 -21.72
CA THR A 142 7.24 7.45 -22.48
C THR A 142 7.70 8.87 -22.78
N THR A 143 8.82 9.30 -22.21
CA THR A 143 9.35 10.68 -22.20
C THR A 143 8.32 11.74 -21.77
N ARG A 144 7.19 11.34 -21.16
CA ARG A 144 6.13 12.23 -20.70
C ARG A 144 6.42 12.74 -19.31
N SER A 145 6.29 14.05 -19.10
CA SER A 145 6.49 14.66 -17.78
C SER A 145 5.59 14.03 -16.71
N VAL A 146 6.22 13.50 -15.66
CA VAL A 146 5.55 12.97 -14.47
C VAL A 146 5.50 13.97 -13.32
N LYS A 147 5.84 15.24 -13.60
CA LYS A 147 6.08 16.29 -12.59
C LYS A 147 4.87 16.48 -11.67
N LEU A 148 3.66 16.51 -12.22
CA LEU A 148 2.41 16.64 -11.44
C LEU A 148 2.22 15.49 -10.45
N TRP A 149 2.46 14.25 -10.88
CA TRP A 149 2.34 13.06 -10.03
C TRP A 149 3.43 13.02 -8.94
N THR A 150 4.66 13.38 -9.30
CA THR A 150 5.76 13.46 -8.32
C THR A 150 5.52 14.55 -7.27
N THR A 151 4.93 15.70 -7.64
CA THR A 151 4.64 16.78 -6.70
C THR A 151 3.58 16.36 -5.70
N SER A 152 2.49 15.71 -6.14
CA SER A 152 1.43 15.20 -5.26
C SER A 152 1.93 14.14 -4.28
N ILE A 153 2.84 13.26 -4.71
CA ILE A 153 3.48 12.27 -3.83
C ILE A 153 4.43 12.95 -2.83
N LYS A 154 5.24 13.92 -3.29
CA LYS A 154 6.15 14.68 -2.43
C LYS A 154 5.41 15.52 -1.39
N SER A 155 4.25 16.09 -1.73
CA SER A 155 3.43 16.80 -0.76
C SER A 155 2.84 15.86 0.30
N ALA A 156 2.45 14.64 -0.07
CA ALA A 156 1.97 13.65 0.89
C ALA A 156 3.06 13.20 1.89
N LEU A 157 4.33 13.17 1.47
CA LEU A 157 5.47 12.84 2.33
C LEU A 157 5.94 14.00 3.24
N ARG A 158 5.61 15.25 2.92
CA ARG A 158 6.01 16.44 3.70
C ARG A 158 5.02 16.84 4.79
N CYS A 159 3.80 16.30 4.78
CA CYS A 159 2.75 16.61 5.76
C CYS A 159 2.70 15.62 6.95
N GLY A 160 3.78 14.87 7.20
CA GLY A 160 3.89 13.87 8.27
C GLY A 160 4.85 14.28 9.37
#